data_AF-A0A2H3B555-F1
#
_entry.id   AF-A0A2H3B555-F1
#
_cell.length_a   1.000
_cell.length_b   1.000
_cell.length_c   1.000
_cell.angle_alpha   90.00
_cell.angle_beta   90.00
_cell.angle_gamma   90.00
#
_symmetry.space_group_name_H-M   'P 1'
#
loop_
_entity.id
_entity.type
_entity.pdbx_description
1 polymer ?
#
loop_
_entity_poly.entity_id
_entity_poly.type
_entity_poly.pdbx_seq_one_letter_code
_entity_poly.pdbx_strand_id
1 'polypeptide(L)'
;MPHWVLDHLPEILHSQDFRFIEKDSPQRRLMELTNKAEYADGKTFIYEEHLLRITVSERLFPITDLTDVKDIAQVFFDIFRCHHWLYENPKILHRAT
;
A
#
# COMPACT_ATOMS: atom_id res chain seq x y z
N MET A 1 18.42 -11.24 8.94
CA MET A 1 18.69 -10.44 7.74
C MET A 1 17.40 -9.70 7.30
N PRO A 2 16.92 -8.68 8.04
CA PRO A 2 15.66 -8.01 7.70
C PRO A 2 15.84 -6.87 6.69
N HIS A 3 17.05 -6.35 6.45
CA HIS A 3 17.23 -5.11 5.67
C HIS A 3 17.31 -5.30 4.15
N TRP A 4 17.69 -6.50 3.66
CA TRP A 4 17.88 -6.72 2.21
C TRP A 4 16.67 -6.27 1.38
N VAL A 5 15.44 -6.59 1.80
CA VAL A 5 14.24 -6.20 1.05
C VAL A 5 14.10 -4.67 0.98
N LEU A 6 14.42 -3.96 2.06
CA LEU A 6 14.35 -2.49 2.12
C LEU A 6 15.38 -1.85 1.20
N ASP A 7 16.56 -2.47 1.04
CA ASP A 7 17.61 -2.02 0.14
C ASP A 7 17.31 -2.30 -1.35
N HIS A 8 16.27 -3.09 -1.64
CA HIS A 8 15.88 -3.52 -2.99
C HIS A 8 14.45 -3.05 -3.37
N LEU A 9 13.87 -2.12 -2.61
CA LEU A 9 12.61 -1.48 -2.98
C LEU A 9 12.84 -0.45 -4.09
N PRO A 10 11.84 -0.23 -4.98
CA PRO A 10 11.95 0.79 -5.99
C PRO A 10 12.16 2.18 -5.40
N GLU A 11 13.01 2.99 -6.03
CA GLU A 11 13.22 4.37 -5.58
C GLU A 11 11.91 5.18 -5.72
N ILE A 12 11.54 5.88 -4.64
CA ILE A 12 10.41 6.80 -4.62
C ILE A 12 10.91 8.21 -4.91
N LEU A 13 10.65 8.68 -6.13
CA LEU A 13 11.08 9.99 -6.62
C LEU A 13 10.23 11.12 -6.03
N HIS A 14 8.95 10.86 -5.79
CA HIS A 14 8.03 11.82 -5.18
C HIS A 14 6.98 11.11 -4.35
N SER A 15 6.63 11.70 -3.21
CA SER A 15 5.53 11.25 -2.36
C SER A 15 4.89 12.47 -1.72
N GLN A 16 3.58 12.61 -1.88
CA GLN A 16 2.82 13.70 -1.32
C GLN A 16 1.47 13.23 -0.80
N ASP A 17 1.16 13.67 0.42
CA ASP A 17 -0.12 13.43 1.07
C ASP A 17 -1.06 14.62 0.88
N PHE A 18 -2.28 14.32 0.49
CA PHE A 18 -3.39 15.25 0.36
C PHE A 18 -4.46 14.89 1.39
N ARG A 19 -4.84 15.90 2.17
CA ARG A 19 -5.93 15.80 3.15
C ARG A 19 -7.18 16.45 2.59
N PHE A 20 -8.32 15.85 2.87
CA PHE A 20 -9.62 16.42 2.53
C PHE A 20 -10.06 17.38 3.65
N ILE A 21 -9.48 18.59 3.66
CA ILE A 21 -9.68 19.60 4.72
C ILE A 21 -11.00 20.37 4.53
N GLU A 22 -11.61 20.26 3.34
CA GLU A 22 -12.85 20.97 3.01
C GLU A 22 -14.02 20.50 3.89
N LYS A 23 -14.75 21.47 4.44
CA LYS A 23 -15.89 21.24 5.32
C LYS A 23 -17.01 20.46 4.63
N ASP A 24 -17.19 20.69 3.33
CA ASP A 24 -18.22 20.06 2.51
C ASP A 24 -17.70 18.81 1.76
N SER A 25 -16.53 18.30 2.14
CA SER A 25 -15.99 17.09 1.51
C SER A 25 -16.89 15.87 1.78
N PRO A 26 -16.98 14.92 0.83
CA PRO A 26 -17.72 13.67 1.03
C PRO A 26 -17.26 12.91 2.28
N GLN A 27 -15.96 12.93 2.57
CA GLN A 27 -15.36 12.31 3.74
C GLN A 27 -15.86 12.94 5.05
N ARG A 28 -15.89 14.27 5.14
CA ARG A 28 -16.40 14.96 6.32
C ARG A 28 -17.88 14.64 6.56
N ARG A 29 -18.67 14.58 5.50
CA ARG A 29 -20.08 14.18 5.58
C ARG A 29 -20.22 12.74 6.08
N LEU A 30 -19.42 11.81 5.58
CA LEU A 30 -19.41 10.41 6.05
C LEU A 30 -19.05 10.33 7.53
N MET A 31 -18.00 11.02 7.98
CA MET A 31 -17.58 11.08 9.38
C MET A 31 -18.73 11.57 10.29
N GLU A 32 -19.44 12.63 9.89
CA GLU A 32 -20.56 13.14 10.68
C GLU A 32 -21.70 12.13 10.78
N LEU A 33 -22.04 11.45 9.69
CA LEU A 33 -23.11 10.44 9.67
C LEU A 33 -22.76 9.21 10.53
N THR A 34 -21.51 8.75 10.48
CA THR A 34 -21.06 7.60 11.29
C THR A 34 -20.92 7.93 12.77
N ASN A 35 -20.50 9.15 13.11
CA ASN A 35 -20.41 9.61 14.50
C ASN A 35 -21.80 9.83 15.13
N LYS A 36 -22.78 10.28 14.34
CA LYS A 36 -24.17 10.49 14.81
C LYS A 36 -25.00 9.20 14.89
N ALA A 37 -24.45 8.06 14.43
CA ALA A 37 -25.13 6.77 14.36
C ALA A 37 -26.47 6.76 13.60
N GLU A 38 -26.65 7.73 12.70
CA GLU A 38 -27.93 8.00 12.00
C GLU A 38 -28.39 6.83 11.12
N TYR A 39 -27.44 5.97 10.70
CA TYR A 39 -27.66 4.82 9.82
C TYR A 39 -27.09 3.50 10.36
N ALA A 40 -26.84 3.41 11.67
CA ALA A 40 -26.09 2.32 12.28
C ALA A 40 -26.78 1.68 13.49
N ASP A 41 -28.11 1.70 13.55
CA ASP A 41 -28.91 1.17 14.66
C ASP A 41 -28.44 1.70 16.04
N GLY A 42 -28.07 2.99 16.10
CA GLY A 42 -27.55 3.62 17.31
C GLY A 42 -26.08 3.29 17.65
N LYS A 43 -25.36 2.55 16.80
CA LYS A 43 -23.92 2.29 16.97
C LYS A 43 -23.09 3.41 16.36
N THR A 44 -22.28 4.07 17.18
CA THR A 44 -21.31 5.07 16.72
C THR A 44 -20.04 4.37 16.25
N PHE A 45 -19.53 4.76 15.09
CA PHE A 45 -18.23 4.31 14.61
C PHE A 45 -17.27 5.50 14.58
N ILE A 46 -16.08 5.32 15.13
CA ILE A 46 -14.99 6.29 14.99
C ILE A 46 -14.53 6.19 13.54
N TYR A 47 -14.89 7.20 12.74
CA TYR A 47 -14.44 7.29 11.36
C TYR A 47 -12.95 7.62 11.32
N GLU A 48 -12.16 6.75 10.69
CA GLU A 48 -10.75 7.02 10.42
C GLU A 48 -10.63 7.84 9.14
N GLU A 49 -9.96 8.98 9.21
CA GLU A 49 -9.80 9.86 8.05
C GLU A 49 -8.93 9.20 6.97
N HIS A 50 -9.45 9.13 5.75
CA HIS A 50 -8.69 8.72 4.58
C HIS A 50 -7.73 9.85 4.16
N LEU A 51 -6.54 9.43 3.72
CA LEU A 51 -5.52 10.28 3.11
C LEU A 51 -5.34 9.84 1.65
N LEU A 52 -5.27 10.80 0.74
CA LEU A 52 -4.84 10.52 -0.62
C LEU A 52 -3.34 10.71 -0.69
N ARG A 53 -2.59 9.63 -0.90
CA ARG A 53 -1.15 9.69 -1.17
C ARG A 53 -0.91 9.52 -2.67
N ILE A 54 -0.20 10.46 -3.27
CA ILE A 54 0.32 10.35 -4.63
C ILE A 54 1.79 10.01 -4.52
N THR A 55 2.20 8.92 -5.17
CA THR A 55 3.59 8.46 -5.21
C THR A 55 4.04 8.35 -6.67
N VAL A 56 5.24 8.85 -6.97
CA VAL A 56 5.94 8.62 -8.23
C VAL A 56 7.17 7.79 -7.91
N SER A 57 7.28 6.60 -8.50
CA SER A 57 8.45 5.73 -8.37
C SER A 57 9.30 5.76 -9.63
N GLU A 58 10.50 5.22 -9.51
CA GLU A 58 11.25 4.80 -10.69
C GLU A 58 10.43 3.83 -11.55
N ARG A 59 10.80 3.74 -12.84
CA ARG A 59 10.12 2.87 -13.80
C ARG A 59 10.52 1.42 -13.57
N LEU A 60 9.53 0.56 -13.37
CA LEU A 60 9.70 -0.88 -13.35
C LEU A 60 9.54 -1.48 -14.75
N PHE A 61 10.25 -2.57 -15.00
CA PHE A 61 10.14 -3.37 -16.22
C PHE A 61 9.44 -4.69 -15.90
N PRO A 62 8.59 -5.20 -16.81
CA PRO A 62 7.89 -6.44 -16.58
C PRO A 62 8.87 -7.63 -16.55
N ILE A 63 8.60 -8.61 -15.69
CA ILE A 63 9.42 -9.83 -15.60
C ILE A 63 9.50 -10.60 -16.93
N THR A 64 8.51 -10.41 -17.81
CA THR A 64 8.46 -11.01 -19.16
C THR A 64 9.54 -10.50 -20.10
N ASP A 65 10.20 -9.39 -19.77
CA ASP A 65 11.31 -8.87 -20.57
C ASP A 65 12.63 -9.60 -20.26
N LEU A 66 12.67 -10.43 -19.21
CA LEU A 66 13.83 -11.24 -18.87
C LEU A 66 13.96 -12.44 -19.80
N THR A 67 15.12 -12.57 -20.44
CA THR A 67 15.42 -13.69 -21.34
C THR A 67 16.49 -14.65 -20.83
N ASP A 68 17.34 -14.19 -19.89
CA ASP A 68 18.40 -15.03 -19.32
C ASP A 68 17.85 -15.92 -18.20
N VAL A 69 18.18 -17.21 -18.26
CA VAL A 69 17.66 -18.22 -17.32
C VAL A 69 18.15 -17.97 -15.89
N LYS A 70 19.37 -17.46 -15.71
CA LYS A 70 19.92 -17.18 -14.37
C LYS A 70 19.23 -15.97 -13.76
N ASP A 71 19.00 -14.92 -14.55
CA ASP A 71 18.28 -13.73 -14.10
C ASP A 71 16.84 -14.06 -13.71
N ILE A 72 16.16 -14.87 -14.53
CA ILE A 72 14.81 -15.36 -14.21
C ILE A 72 14.81 -16.13 -12.88
N ALA A 73 15.73 -17.09 -12.71
CA ALA A 73 15.83 -17.87 -11.48
C ALA A 73 16.06 -16.98 -10.25
N GLN A 74 16.95 -16.00 -10.34
CA GLN A 74 17.24 -15.08 -9.26
C GLN A 74 16.01 -14.22 -8.89
N VAL A 75 15.31 -13.68 -9.89
CA VAL A 75 14.11 -12.87 -9.66
C VAL A 75 13.00 -13.68 -8.95
N PHE A 76 12.83 -14.96 -9.30
CA PHE A 76 11.89 -15.82 -8.58
C PHE A 76 12.28 -15.99 -7.10
N PHE A 77 13.57 -16.21 -6.79
CA PHE A 77 14.03 -16.27 -5.40
C PHE A 77 13.79 -14.95 -4.66
N ASP A 78 14.05 -13.82 -5.31
CA ASP A 78 13.84 -12.48 -4.75
C ASP A 78 12.37 -12.22 -4.46
N ILE A 79 11.45 -12.65 -5.34
CA ILE A 79 10.00 -12.58 -5.12
C ILE A 79 9.59 -13.33 -3.86
N PHE A 80 10.05 -14.58 -3.68
CA PHE A 80 9.73 -15.36 -2.48
C PHE A 80 10.30 -14.73 -1.22
N ARG A 81 11.52 -14.19 -1.30
CA ARG A 81 12.16 -13.49 -0.20
C ARG A 81 11.37 -12.26 0.22
N CYS A 82 10.88 -11.47 -0.74
CA CYS A 82 10.02 -10.31 -0.49
C CYS A 82 8.69 -10.73 0.15
N HIS A 83 8.02 -11.77 -0.36
CA HIS A 83 6.76 -12.27 0.22
C HIS A 83 6.94 -12.76 1.65
N HIS A 84 8.00 -13.53 1.92
CA HIS A 84 8.31 -14.00 3.26
C HIS A 84 8.60 -12.82 4.21
N TRP A 85 9.35 -11.82 3.75
CA TRP A 85 9.62 -10.62 4.55
C TRP A 85 8.34 -9.83 4.87
N LEU A 86 7.43 -9.65 3.91
CA LEU A 86 6.14 -8.98 4.11
C LEU A 86 5.25 -9.73 5.10
N TYR A 87 5.25 -11.07 5.04
CA TYR A 87 4.52 -11.89 6.00
C TYR A 87 5.12 -11.78 7.41
N GLU A 88 6.44 -11.83 7.54
CA GLU A 88 7.10 -11.85 8.84
C GLU A 88 7.12 -10.48 9.54
N ASN A 89 7.33 -9.39 8.81
CA ASN A 89 7.59 -8.06 9.39
C ASN A 89 6.31 -7.23 9.55
N PRO A 90 5.66 -6.73 8.47
CA PRO A 90 4.42 -5.96 8.60
C PRO A 90 3.16 -6.83 8.74
N LYS A 91 3.27 -8.17 8.75
CA LYS A 91 2.14 -9.11 8.80
C LYS A 91 1.17 -8.96 7.62
N ILE A 92 1.72 -8.62 6.45
CA ILE A 92 0.97 -8.46 5.20
C ILE A 92 1.06 -9.76 4.42
N LEU A 93 -0.10 -10.37 4.13
CA LEU A 93 -0.20 -11.48 3.20
C LEU A 93 -0.62 -10.95 1.83
N HIS A 94 0.36 -10.82 0.92
CA HIS A 94 0.08 -10.46 -0.46
C HIS A 94 -0.33 -11.72 -1.25
N ARG A 95 -1.48 -11.68 -1.93
CA ARG A 95 -1.89 -12.71 -2.88
C ARG A 95 -1.38 -12.33 -4.27
N ALA A 96 -0.27 -12.91 -4.70
CA ALA A 96 0.14 -12.82 -6.09
C ALA A 96 -0.86 -13.63 -6.95
N THR A 97 -1.36 -13.02 -8.03
CA THR A 97 -2.22 -13.66 -9.04
C THR A 97 -1.48 -13.69 -10.36
#